data_AF-A0A843VU42-F1
#
_entry.id   AF-A0A843VU42-F1
#
_cell.length_a   1.000
_cell.length_b   1.000
_cell.length_c   1.000
_cell.angle_alpha   90.00
_cell.angle_beta   90.00
_cell.angle_gamma   90.00
#
_symmetry.space_group_name_H-M   'P 1'
#
loop_
_entity.id
_entity.type
_entity.pdbx_description
1 polymer ?
#
loop_
_entity_poly.entity_id
_entity_poly.type
_entity_poly.pdbx_seq_one_letter_code
_entity_poly.pdbx_strand_id
1 'polypeptide(L)'
;MRTLSDRIGQIRFDSQPIRLNDRIRANRWESPIGKPLVESLAGAVESGTRDQHLDSLVNELTNRFNSCQQLLNSISGSINAKAVTVEGQKRKLEESEQLLNQRRELINRYRNSVEELVNPDSGR
;
A
#
# COMPACT_ATOMS: atom_id res chain seq x y z
N MET A 1 -20.81 -29.69 5.05
CA MET A 1 -19.89 -28.80 5.80
C MET A 1 -18.95 -28.16 4.78
N ARG A 2 -18.82 -26.82 4.75
CA ARG A 2 -17.89 -26.13 3.83
C ARG A 2 -16.46 -26.28 4.36
N THR A 3 -15.51 -26.63 3.47
CA THR A 3 -14.11 -26.82 3.84
C THR A 3 -13.42 -25.47 4.07
N LEU A 4 -12.31 -25.44 4.81
CA LEU A 4 -11.49 -24.22 4.96
C LEU A 4 -11.00 -23.67 3.61
N SER A 5 -10.84 -24.54 2.61
CA SER A 5 -10.52 -24.16 1.24
C SER A 5 -11.66 -23.34 0.59
N ASP A 6 -12.91 -23.73 0.85
CA ASP A 6 -14.09 -23.01 0.37
C ASP A 6 -14.23 -21.63 1.03
N ARG A 7 -13.78 -21.50 2.29
CA ARG A 7 -13.82 -20.22 3.02
C ARG A 7 -12.74 -19.24 2.55
N ILE A 8 -11.59 -19.73 2.10
CA ILE A 8 -10.49 -18.91 1.57
C ILE A 8 -10.83 -18.41 0.16
N GLY A 9 -11.46 -19.24 -0.68
CA GLY A 9 -11.94 -18.84 -2.01
C GLY A 9 -13.07 -17.80 -1.98
N GLN A 10 -13.73 -17.62 -0.84
CA GLN A 10 -14.81 -16.63 -0.65
C GLN A 10 -14.30 -15.26 -0.19
N ILE A 11 -13.01 -15.09 0.11
CA ILE A 11 -12.42 -13.77 0.34
C ILE A 11 -12.18 -13.11 -1.03
N ARG A 12 -13.28 -12.81 -1.72
CA ARG A 12 -13.26 -11.82 -2.78
C ARG A 12 -13.01 -10.50 -2.08
N PHE A 13 -11.79 -10.00 -2.17
CA PHE A 13 -11.52 -8.59 -1.92
C PHE A 13 -12.27 -7.80 -3.00
N ASP A 14 -13.56 -7.53 -2.79
CA ASP A 14 -14.34 -6.52 -3.52
C ASP A 14 -13.88 -5.09 -3.14
N SER A 15 -12.60 -4.93 -2.87
CA SER A 15 -11.96 -3.64 -2.88
C SER A 15 -11.50 -3.42 -4.30
N GLN A 16 -12.37 -2.86 -5.14
CA GLN A 16 -11.88 -2.06 -6.26
C GLN A 16 -10.77 -1.17 -5.69
N PRO A 17 -9.53 -1.24 -6.21
CA PRO A 17 -8.50 -0.35 -5.75
C PRO A 17 -8.93 1.03 -6.21
N ILE A 18 -9.57 1.80 -5.33
CA ILE A 18 -9.57 3.25 -5.47
C ILE A 18 -8.08 3.57 -5.55
N ARG A 19 -7.61 3.89 -6.75
CA ARG A 19 -6.18 4.02 -6.98
C ARG A 19 -5.72 5.08 -5.99
N LEU A 20 -4.63 4.83 -5.28
CA LEU A 20 -4.04 5.83 -4.40
C LEU A 20 -3.89 7.18 -5.13
N ASN A 21 -3.68 7.12 -6.45
CA ASN A 21 -3.76 8.26 -7.37
C ASN A 21 -5.09 9.01 -7.36
N ASP A 22 -6.25 8.36 -7.31
CA ASP A 22 -7.57 9.01 -7.26
C ASP A 22 -7.79 9.74 -5.93
N ARG A 23 -7.34 9.16 -4.80
CA ARG A 23 -7.30 9.83 -3.49
C ARG A 23 -6.32 11.00 -3.45
N ILE A 24 -5.18 10.89 -4.11
CA ILE A 24 -4.19 11.98 -4.22
C ILE A 24 -4.72 13.09 -5.14
N ARG A 25 -5.42 12.74 -6.22
CA ARG A 25 -5.96 13.69 -7.22
C ARG A 25 -7.10 14.52 -6.64
N ALA A 26 -7.97 13.93 -5.83
CA ALA A 26 -9.03 14.65 -5.10
C ALA A 26 -8.48 15.71 -4.12
N ASN A 27 -7.25 15.55 -3.64
CA ASN A 27 -6.61 16.48 -2.71
C ASN A 27 -5.64 17.48 -3.39
N ARG A 28 -5.41 17.37 -4.71
CA ARG A 28 -4.25 18.02 -5.35
C ARG A 28 -4.49 19.46 -5.82
N TRP A 29 -5.71 19.89 -6.14
CA TRP A 29 -5.89 21.21 -6.79
C TRP A 29 -7.09 22.05 -6.33
N GLU A 30 -7.88 21.57 -5.37
CA GLU A 30 -8.95 22.37 -4.74
C GLU A 30 -8.60 22.77 -3.30
N SER A 31 -7.32 23.04 -3.00
CA SER A 31 -7.02 23.72 -1.74
C SER A 31 -7.13 25.24 -1.97
N PRO A 32 -8.13 25.95 -1.38
CA PRO A 32 -8.29 27.40 -1.50
C PRO A 32 -7.14 28.19 -0.85
N ILE A 33 -6.16 27.49 -0.31
CA ILE A 33 -5.15 28.02 0.59
C ILE A 33 -3.97 28.62 -0.20
N GLY A 34 -3.59 28.06 -1.37
CA GLY A 34 -2.39 28.47 -2.10
C GLY A 34 -2.56 29.61 -3.12
N LYS A 35 -3.71 29.66 -3.82
CA LYS A 35 -3.96 30.66 -4.87
C LYS A 35 -3.95 32.12 -4.39
N PRO A 36 -4.68 32.51 -3.33
CA PRO A 36 -4.78 33.92 -2.97
C PRO A 36 -3.45 34.51 -2.48
N LEU A 37 -2.57 33.70 -1.87
CA LEU A 37 -1.26 34.15 -1.39
C LEU A 37 -0.29 34.41 -2.55
N VAL A 38 -0.28 33.51 -3.54
CA VAL A 38 0.56 33.65 -4.75
C VAL A 38 0.05 34.78 -5.64
N GLU A 39 -1.26 34.94 -5.77
CA GLU A 39 -1.88 36.05 -6.50
C GLU A 39 -1.59 37.41 -5.82
N SER A 40 -1.66 37.46 -4.48
CA SER A 40 -1.32 38.67 -3.71
C SER A 40 0.17 39.02 -3.82
N LEU A 41 1.05 38.01 -3.84
CA LEU A 41 2.48 38.21 -4.04
C LEU A 41 2.80 38.70 -5.46
N ALA A 42 2.14 38.14 -6.48
CA ALA A 42 2.29 38.57 -7.86
C ALA A 42 1.86 40.04 -8.03
N GLY A 43 0.72 40.43 -7.44
CA GLY A 43 0.25 41.82 -7.47
C GLY A 43 1.19 42.81 -6.77
N ALA A 44 1.77 42.43 -5.63
CA ALA A 44 2.74 43.27 -4.91
C ALA A 44 4.08 43.42 -5.66
N VAL A 45 4.49 42.41 -6.41
CA VAL A 45 5.68 42.46 -7.28
C VAL A 45 5.41 43.34 -8.50
N GLU A 46 4.25 43.20 -9.15
CA GLU A 46 3.84 44.00 -10.32
C GLU A 46 3.66 45.49 -9.97
N SER A 47 3.20 45.81 -8.76
CA SER A 47 3.07 47.20 -8.31
C SER A 47 4.41 47.86 -7.96
N GLY A 48 5.52 47.09 -7.93
CA GLY A 48 6.86 47.59 -7.60
C GLY A 48 7.04 48.01 -6.14
N THR A 49 6.06 47.71 -5.27
CA THR A 49 6.05 48.14 -3.87
C THR A 49 6.86 47.13 -3.05
N ARG A 50 8.15 47.40 -2.89
CA ARG A 50 9.01 46.59 -2.02
C ARG A 50 8.87 47.07 -0.57
N ASP A 51 7.77 46.69 0.07
CA ASP A 51 7.45 47.06 1.45
C ASP A 51 7.44 45.85 2.40
N GLN A 52 7.23 46.11 3.69
CA GLN A 52 7.16 45.07 4.73
C GLN A 52 6.06 44.02 4.48
N HIS A 53 5.05 44.34 3.66
CA HIS A 53 3.97 43.43 3.31
C HIS A 53 4.44 42.38 2.28
N LEU A 54 5.26 42.76 1.29
CA LEU A 54 5.87 41.80 0.36
C LEU A 54 6.77 40.80 1.10
N ASP A 55 7.60 41.26 2.04
CA ASP A 55 8.44 40.38 2.87
C ASP A 55 7.60 39.43 3.75
N SER A 56 6.46 39.92 4.27
CA SER A 56 5.51 39.11 5.04
C SER A 56 4.89 37.98 4.18
N LEU A 57 4.46 38.30 2.96
CA LEU A 57 3.90 37.32 2.02
C LEU A 57 4.92 36.25 1.61
N VAL A 58 6.18 36.64 1.37
CA VAL A 58 7.26 35.71 1.06
C VAL A 58 7.53 34.77 2.24
N ASN A 59 7.54 35.31 3.47
CA ASN A 59 7.74 34.52 4.67
C ASN A 59 6.59 33.53 4.91
N GLU A 60 5.34 33.96 4.73
CA GLU A 60 4.17 33.06 4.85
C GLU A 60 4.24 31.93 3.80
N LEU A 61 4.58 32.26 2.55
CA LEU A 61 4.71 31.28 1.48
C LEU A 61 5.81 30.27 1.80
N THR A 62 6.97 30.75 2.28
CA THR A 62 8.10 29.92 2.71
C THR A 62 7.69 28.95 3.83
N ASN A 63 6.97 29.45 4.84
CA ASN A 63 6.50 28.62 5.95
C ASN A 63 5.54 27.53 5.48
N ARG A 64 4.63 27.84 4.55
CA ARG A 64 3.71 26.85 3.97
C ARG A 64 4.44 25.78 3.17
N PHE A 65 5.43 26.16 2.37
CA PHE A 65 6.29 25.19 1.67
C PHE A 65 7.01 24.26 2.66
N ASN A 66 7.57 24.82 3.74
CA ASN A 66 8.22 24.03 4.78
C ASN A 66 7.25 23.04 5.45
N SER A 67 6.03 23.48 5.79
CA SER A 67 5.01 22.60 6.36
C SER A 67 4.60 21.49 5.39
N CYS A 68 4.39 21.80 4.11
CA CYS A 68 4.10 20.80 3.08
C CYS A 68 5.25 19.79 2.93
N GLN A 69 6.50 20.26 2.91
CA GLN A 69 7.68 19.39 2.82
C GLN A 69 7.78 18.45 4.03
N GLN A 70 7.52 18.94 5.24
CA GLN A 70 7.51 18.12 6.45
C GLN A 70 6.42 17.04 6.40
N LEU A 71 5.22 17.40 5.93
CA LEU A 71 4.14 16.43 5.72
C LEU A 71 4.52 15.36 4.69
N LEU A 72 5.13 15.75 3.56
CA LEU A 72 5.62 14.80 2.56
C LEU A 72 6.69 13.88 3.12
N ASN A 73 7.64 14.41 3.91
CA ASN A 73 8.67 13.61 4.58
C ASN A 73 8.05 12.62 5.58
N SER A 74 7.03 13.05 6.35
CA SER A 74 6.31 12.19 7.29
C SER A 74 5.54 11.06 6.57
N ILE A 75 4.85 11.38 5.47
CA ILE A 75 4.16 10.38 4.64
C ILE A 75 5.17 9.38 4.07
N SER A 76 6.28 9.86 3.52
CA SER A 76 7.37 9.02 2.98
C SER A 76 7.92 8.06 4.05
N GLY A 77 8.23 8.60 5.25
CA GLY A 77 8.67 7.79 6.38
C GLY A 77 7.65 6.74 6.82
N SER A 78 6.35 7.10 6.83
CA SER A 78 5.26 6.18 7.19
C SER A 78 5.08 5.05 6.17
N ILE A 79 5.18 5.35 4.88
CA ILE A 79 5.11 4.36 3.79
C ILE A 79 6.29 3.39 3.91
N ASN A 80 7.50 3.90 4.14
CA ASN A 80 8.69 3.07 4.29
C ASN A 80 8.63 2.19 5.55
N ALA A 81 8.13 2.71 6.67
CA ALA A 81 7.97 1.94 7.91
C ALA A 81 6.89 0.85 7.82
N LYS A 82 5.86 1.06 6.99
CA LYS A 82 4.78 0.08 6.73
C LYS A 82 5.03 -0.77 5.48
N ALA A 83 6.23 -0.73 4.90
CA ALA A 83 6.56 -1.44 3.67
C ALA A 83 6.69 -2.96 3.90
N VAL A 84 5.56 -3.60 4.16
CA VAL A 84 5.34 -4.98 3.75
C VAL A 84 4.83 -4.88 2.32
N THR A 85 5.67 -5.22 1.34
CA THR A 85 5.26 -5.16 -0.06
C THR A 85 4.26 -6.28 -0.34
N VAL A 86 3.22 -5.98 -1.13
CA VAL A 86 2.25 -6.99 -1.59
C VAL A 86 2.99 -8.15 -2.28
N GLU A 87 4.02 -7.83 -3.06
CA GLU A 87 4.87 -8.83 -3.71
C GLU A 87 5.61 -9.73 -2.69
N GLY A 88 6.12 -9.15 -1.60
CA GLY A 88 6.79 -9.91 -0.55
C GLY A 88 5.85 -10.84 0.20
N GLN A 89 4.59 -10.45 0.41
CA GLN A 89 3.58 -11.35 0.98
C GLN A 89 3.16 -12.45 0.01
N LYS A 90 2.99 -12.11 -1.28
CA LYS A 90 2.66 -13.07 -2.33
C LYS A 90 3.73 -14.16 -2.43
N ARG A 91 5.00 -13.79 -2.44
CA ARG A 91 6.11 -14.76 -2.48
C ARG A 91 6.08 -15.70 -1.27
N LYS A 92 5.89 -15.17 -0.05
CA LYS A 92 5.79 -15.99 1.17
C LYS A 92 4.60 -16.96 1.13
N LEU A 93 3.48 -16.53 0.54
CA LEU A 93 2.32 -17.38 0.36
C LEU A 93 2.62 -18.54 -0.60
N GLU A 94 3.21 -18.26 -1.76
CA GLU A 94 3.61 -19.27 -2.75
C GLU A 94 4.59 -20.29 -2.17
N GLU A 95 5.61 -19.83 -1.42
CA GLU A 95 6.55 -20.71 -0.70
C GLU A 95 5.83 -21.62 0.31
N SER A 96 4.85 -21.09 1.05
CA SER A 96 4.08 -21.86 2.03
C SER A 96 3.16 -22.90 1.36
N GLU A 97 2.55 -22.55 0.22
CA GLU A 97 1.70 -23.47 -0.55
C GLU A 97 2.51 -24.64 -1.11
N GLN A 98 3.72 -24.38 -1.62
CA GLN A 98 4.63 -25.42 -2.09
C GLN A 98 5.01 -26.40 -0.96
N LEU A 99 5.36 -25.89 0.22
CA LEU A 99 5.66 -26.73 1.40
C LEU A 99 4.46 -27.57 1.83
N LEU A 100 3.25 -27.01 1.79
CA LEU A 100 2.02 -27.75 2.09
C LEU A 100 1.78 -28.86 1.07
N ASN A 101 2.03 -28.62 -0.21
CA ASN A 101 1.89 -29.63 -1.24
C ASN A 101 2.90 -30.78 -1.06
N GLN A 102 4.17 -30.45 -0.80
CA GLN A 102 5.20 -31.44 -0.48
C GLN A 102 4.83 -32.30 0.74
N ARG A 103 4.28 -31.68 1.79
CA ARG A 103 3.80 -32.41 2.97
C ARG A 103 2.65 -33.36 2.64
N ARG A 104 1.68 -32.93 1.82
CA ARG A 104 0.56 -33.79 1.40
C ARG A 104 1.05 -35.01 0.63
N GLU A 105 1.98 -34.81 -0.30
CA GLU A 105 2.57 -35.92 -1.07
C GLU A 105 3.30 -36.91 -0.16
N LEU A 106 4.09 -36.43 0.80
CA LEU A 106 4.81 -37.29 1.74
C LEU A 106 3.85 -38.12 2.61
N ILE A 107 2.79 -37.49 3.11
CA ILE A 107 1.73 -38.17 3.87
C ILE A 107 1.06 -39.24 3.01
N ASN A 108 0.78 -38.94 1.74
CA ASN A 108 0.15 -39.90 0.85
C ASN A 108 1.07 -41.10 0.56
N ARG A 109 2.36 -40.85 0.32
CA ARG A 109 3.36 -41.92 0.17
C ARG A 109 3.45 -42.80 1.42
N TYR A 110 3.52 -42.19 2.60
CA TYR A 110 3.56 -42.92 3.85
C TYR A 110 2.30 -43.77 4.06
N ARG A 111 1.11 -43.21 3.78
CA ARG A 111 -0.15 -43.95 3.85
C ARG A 111 -0.12 -45.18 2.95
N ASN A 112 0.27 -45.03 1.70
CA ASN A 112 0.36 -46.14 0.76
C ASN A 112 1.33 -47.23 1.24
N SER A 113 2.51 -46.84 1.73
CA SER A 113 3.48 -47.81 2.28
C SER A 113 2.94 -48.56 3.50
N VAL A 114 2.16 -47.90 4.37
CA VAL A 114 1.51 -48.57 5.51
C VAL A 114 0.40 -49.51 5.04
N GLU A 115 -0.40 -49.12 4.05
CA GLU A 115 -1.44 -49.98 3.48
C GLU A 115 -0.86 -51.25 2.84
N GLU A 116 0.24 -51.13 2.09
CA GLU A 116 0.97 -52.27 1.52
C GLU A 116 1.52 -53.23 2.60
N LEU A 117 2.00 -52.69 3.72
CA LEU A 117 2.51 -53.49 4.84
C LEU A 117 1.39 -54.23 5.59
N VAL A 118 0.22 -53.60 5.74
CA VAL A 118 -0.91 -54.15 6.51
C VAL A 118 -1.73 -55.14 5.68
N ASN A 119 -1.85 -54.93 4.36
CA ASN A 119 -2.63 -55.78 3.46
C ASN A 119 -1.78 -56.26 2.25
N PRO A 120 -0.77 -57.12 2.46
CA PRO A 120 0.12 -57.56 1.38
C PRO A 120 -0.60 -58.35 0.27
N ASP A 121 -1.79 -58.90 0.54
CA ASP A 121 -2.59 -59.68 -0.42
C ASP A 121 -3.56 -58.83 -1.27
N SER A 122 -3.64 -57.51 -1.04
CA SER A 122 -4.52 -56.63 -1.83
C SER A 122 -3.95 -56.21 -3.20
N GLY A 123 -2.74 -56.67 -3.53
CA GLY A 123 -2.05 -56.42 -4.80
C GLY A 123 -1.92 -57.63 -5.74
N ARG A 124 -2.70 -58.71 -5.54
CA ARG A 124 -2.73 -59.90 -6.42
C ARG A 124 -4.07 -60.10 -7.11
#